data_AF-A0A350VUF5-F1
#
_entry.id   AF-A0A350VUF5-F1
#
_cell.length_a   1.000
_cell.length_b   1.000
_cell.length_c   1.000
_cell.angle_alpha   90.00
_cell.angle_beta   90.00
_cell.angle_gamma   90.00
#
_symmetry.space_group_name_H-M   'P 1'
#
loop_
_entity.id
_entity.type
_entity.pdbx_description
1 polymer ?
#
loop_
_entity_poly.entity_id
_entity_poly.type
_entity_poly.pdbx_seq_one_letter_code
_entity_poly.pdbx_strand_id
1 'polypeptide(L)'
;MGRFGKTEQKKEQMTPQEMRIWELLKKKNIPIACLDERWLRLFPDSEKTPLIKKLEHELKELLKRQGKVNTDLKDIRVVRDKLTQSVLETAEDTSIPENKRLKKQAASQRLIVEARQKQDNLELELDELPDKIKEANSALIFESVRVCYQRINQNKQDIDMLEQWIEQMREKLKERVVLKQDKEITNEEIYTYLHGMLGAGVMEAFDEKSN
;
A
#
# COMPACT_ATOMS: atom_id res chain seq x y z
N MET A 1 2.94 -21.94 19.26
CA MET A 1 3.11 -22.75 18.03
C MET A 1 2.20 -22.32 16.85
N GLY A 2 1.77 -21.05 16.71
CA GLY A 2 0.63 -20.72 15.81
C GLY A 2 0.85 -19.77 14.62
N ARG A 3 2.06 -19.24 14.37
CA ARG A 3 2.28 -18.29 13.24
C ARG A 3 3.40 -18.67 12.28
N PHE A 4 4.45 -19.38 12.72
CA PHE A 4 5.51 -19.89 11.85
C PHE A 4 5.00 -20.88 10.78
N GLY A 5 3.95 -21.66 11.09
CA GLY A 5 3.35 -22.59 10.12
C GLY A 5 2.60 -21.91 8.97
N LYS A 6 2.15 -20.65 9.11
CA LYS A 6 1.43 -19.94 8.03
C LYS A 6 2.38 -19.34 6.99
N THR A 7 3.60 -18.98 7.40
CA THR A 7 4.65 -18.49 6.49
C THR A 7 5.29 -19.63 5.71
N GLU A 8 5.35 -20.84 6.28
CA GLU A 8 5.77 -22.05 5.56
C GLU A 8 4.70 -22.59 4.60
N GLN A 9 3.42 -22.61 4.99
CA GLN A 9 2.32 -23.00 4.09
C GLN A 9 2.16 -22.06 2.87
N LYS A 10 2.59 -20.80 2.96
CA LYS A 10 2.62 -19.88 1.81
C LYS A 10 3.77 -20.15 0.84
N LYS A 11 4.85 -20.81 1.27
CA LYS A 11 5.97 -21.19 0.37
C LYS A 11 5.59 -22.31 -0.60
N GLU A 12 4.64 -23.17 -0.22
CA GLU A 12 4.22 -24.32 -1.04
C GLU A 12 3.43 -23.95 -2.32
N GLN A 13 3.00 -22.69 -2.46
CA GLN A 13 2.26 -22.21 -3.65
C GLN A 13 3.01 -21.16 -4.48
N MET A 14 4.25 -20.80 -4.09
CA MET A 14 5.04 -19.83 -4.84
C MET A 14 5.78 -20.50 -5.99
N THR A 15 5.72 -19.90 -7.18
CA THR A 15 6.54 -20.33 -8.31
C THR A 15 8.05 -20.23 -7.98
N PRO A 16 8.92 -20.97 -8.68
CA PRO A 16 10.37 -20.89 -8.46
C PRO A 16 10.93 -19.46 -8.63
N GLN A 17 10.34 -18.68 -9.52
CA GLN A 17 10.70 -17.27 -9.74
C GLN A 17 10.28 -16.38 -8.56
N GLU A 18 9.07 -16.58 -8.04
CA GLU A 18 8.57 -15.88 -6.85
C GLU A 18 9.41 -16.20 -5.61
N MET A 19 9.78 -17.46 -5.42
CA MET A 19 10.70 -17.87 -4.34
C MET A 19 12.06 -17.17 -4.44
N ARG A 20 12.62 -17.07 -5.66
CA ARG A 20 13.88 -16.33 -5.88
C ARG A 20 13.73 -14.85 -5.52
N ILE A 21 12.65 -14.21 -5.94
CA ILE A 21 12.38 -12.79 -5.63
C ILE A 21 12.23 -12.61 -4.12
N TRP A 22 11.48 -13.50 -3.47
CA TRP A 22 11.29 -13.50 -2.02
C TRP A 22 12.62 -13.56 -1.25
N GLU A 23 13.52 -14.45 -1.64
CA GLU A 23 14.85 -14.53 -1.02
C GLU A 23 15.70 -13.28 -1.24
N LEU A 24 15.63 -12.68 -2.44
CA LEU A 24 16.34 -11.44 -2.74
C LEU A 24 15.80 -10.27 -1.89
N LEU A 25 14.49 -10.18 -1.70
CA LEU A 25 13.87 -9.16 -0.85
C LEU A 25 14.31 -9.30 0.61
N LYS A 26 14.37 -10.53 1.16
CA LYS A 26 14.84 -10.77 2.54
C LYS A 26 16.27 -10.30 2.79
N LYS A 27 17.12 -10.32 1.75
CA LYS A 27 18.53 -9.88 1.82
C LYS A 27 18.69 -8.36 1.69
N LYS A 28 17.64 -7.62 1.30
CA LYS A 28 17.68 -6.17 1.15
C LYS A 28 17.16 -5.48 2.41
N ASN A 29 17.74 -4.33 2.73
CA ASN A 29 17.21 -3.45 3.75
C ASN A 29 16.16 -2.53 3.12
N ILE A 30 14.89 -2.92 3.21
CA ILE A 30 13.78 -2.24 2.56
C ILE A 30 13.10 -1.31 3.57
N PRO A 31 12.81 -0.05 3.21
CA PRO A 31 11.99 0.83 4.04
C PRO A 31 10.67 0.19 4.45
N ILE A 32 10.14 0.58 5.61
CA ILE A 32 8.85 0.10 6.08
C ILE A 32 7.76 0.69 5.18
N ALA A 33 7.07 -0.16 4.42
CA ALA A 33 6.17 0.27 3.35
C ALA A 33 5.05 1.20 3.84
N CYS A 34 4.46 0.92 5.02
CA CYS A 34 3.42 1.75 5.60
C CYS A 34 3.89 3.16 6.04
N LEU A 35 5.19 3.38 6.11
CA LEU A 35 5.82 4.66 6.45
C LEU A 35 6.47 5.32 5.22
N ASP A 36 6.48 4.63 4.07
CA ASP A 36 7.08 5.13 2.83
C ASP A 36 6.01 5.84 1.97
N GLU A 37 6.19 7.15 1.79
CA GLU A 37 5.28 7.98 1.00
C GLU A 37 5.16 7.51 -0.45
N ARG A 38 6.24 6.97 -1.04
CA ARG A 38 6.23 6.46 -2.42
C ARG A 38 5.34 5.24 -2.53
N TRP A 39 5.41 4.35 -1.54
CA TRP A 39 4.54 3.19 -1.48
C TRP A 39 3.08 3.60 -1.30
N LEU A 40 2.80 4.55 -0.40
CA LEU A 40 1.45 5.07 -0.17
C LEU A 40 0.84 5.72 -1.42
N ARG A 41 1.65 6.41 -2.23
CA ARG A 41 1.21 6.97 -3.53
C ARG A 41 0.92 5.89 -4.58
N LEU A 42 1.68 4.79 -4.58
CA LEU A 42 1.44 3.66 -5.49
C LEU A 42 0.20 2.85 -5.11
N PHE A 43 -0.13 2.80 -3.82
CA PHE A 43 -1.26 2.04 -3.29
C PHE A 43 -2.21 2.93 -2.49
N PRO A 44 -2.98 3.82 -3.14
CA PRO A 44 -4.13 4.45 -2.51
C PRO A 44 -5.22 3.39 -2.21
N ASP A 45 -6.18 3.71 -1.35
CA ASP A 45 -7.15 2.73 -0.85
C ASP A 45 -8.04 2.08 -1.92
N SER A 46 -8.23 2.77 -3.05
CA SER A 46 -8.92 2.25 -4.25
C SER A 46 -8.12 1.18 -4.98
N GLU A 47 -6.79 1.24 -4.90
CA GLU A 47 -5.86 0.38 -5.65
C GLU A 47 -5.37 -0.82 -4.83
N LYS A 48 -5.54 -0.79 -3.50
CA LYS A 48 -5.12 -1.90 -2.63
C LYS A 48 -6.01 -3.12 -2.84
N THR A 49 -5.39 -4.23 -3.21
CA THR A 49 -6.05 -5.54 -3.20
C THR A 49 -6.43 -5.94 -1.76
N PRO A 50 -7.42 -6.84 -1.56
CA PRO A 50 -7.76 -7.34 -0.22
C PRO A 50 -6.56 -7.93 0.52
N LEU A 51 -5.65 -8.58 -0.19
CA LEU A 51 -4.43 -9.14 0.39
C LEU A 51 -3.45 -8.05 0.84
N ILE A 52 -3.26 -7.00 0.04
CA ILE A 52 -2.43 -5.84 0.44
C ILE A 52 -3.01 -5.16 1.68
N LYS A 53 -4.34 -4.93 1.73
CA LYS A 53 -5.00 -4.34 2.91
C LYS A 53 -4.76 -5.17 4.17
N LYS A 54 -4.86 -6.49 4.06
CA LYS A 54 -4.60 -7.41 5.17
C LYS A 54 -3.14 -7.34 5.64
N LEU A 55 -2.18 -7.42 4.73
CA LEU A 55 -0.74 -7.38 5.05
C LEU A 55 -0.33 -6.01 5.62
N GLU A 56 -0.88 -4.92 5.09
CA GLU A 56 -0.70 -3.55 5.60
C GLU A 56 -1.21 -3.44 7.03
N HIS A 57 -2.40 -3.99 7.31
CA HIS A 57 -2.96 -3.99 8.66
C HIS A 57 -2.10 -4.81 9.64
N GLU A 58 -1.68 -6.01 9.24
CA GLU A 58 -0.78 -6.86 10.05
C GLU A 58 0.53 -6.13 10.40
N LEU A 59 1.12 -5.42 9.43
CA LEU A 59 2.33 -4.62 9.65
C LEU A 59 2.07 -3.44 10.60
N LYS A 60 0.96 -2.71 10.41
CA LYS A 60 0.59 -1.58 11.29
C LYS A 60 0.36 -2.03 12.74
N GLU A 61 -0.29 -3.17 12.95
CA GLU A 61 -0.51 -3.70 14.29
C GLU A 61 0.80 -4.11 14.97
N LEU A 62 1.77 -4.66 14.23
CA LEU A 62 3.11 -4.96 14.78
C LEU A 62 3.86 -3.68 15.16
N LEU A 63 3.82 -2.63 14.33
CA LEU A 63 4.44 -1.34 14.65
C LEU A 63 3.79 -0.69 15.88
N LYS A 64 2.47 -0.74 15.97
CA LYS A 64 1.71 -0.27 17.14
C LYS A 64 2.08 -1.06 18.39
N ARG A 65 2.25 -2.38 18.27
CA ARG A 65 2.67 -3.24 19.38
C ARG A 65 4.09 -2.90 19.84
N GLN A 66 5.02 -2.67 18.92
CA GLN A 66 6.38 -2.23 19.25
C GLN A 66 6.39 -0.90 20.01
N GLY A 67 5.60 0.08 19.55
CA GLY A 67 5.41 1.34 20.29
C GLY A 67 4.87 1.12 21.70
N LYS A 68 3.85 0.25 21.84
CA LYS A 68 3.25 -0.07 23.14
C LYS A 68 4.22 -0.80 24.09
N VAL A 69 4.96 -1.80 23.61
CA VAL A 69 5.94 -2.54 24.42
C VAL A 69 7.02 -1.60 24.96
N ASN A 70 7.51 -0.66 24.15
CA ASN A 70 8.48 0.34 24.60
C ASN A 70 7.92 1.23 25.73
N THR A 71 6.66 1.67 25.62
CA THR A 71 5.99 2.45 26.68
C THR A 71 5.77 1.60 27.93
N ASP A 72 5.25 0.38 27.77
CA ASP A 72 4.96 -0.54 28.88
C ASP A 72 6.25 -0.89 29.66
N LEU A 73 7.39 -1.08 28.98
CA LEU A 73 8.70 -1.30 29.61
C LEU A 73 9.16 -0.09 30.42
N LYS A 74 9.00 1.11 29.88
CA LYS A 74 9.33 2.35 30.59
C LYS A 74 8.49 2.50 31.86
N ASP A 75 7.19 2.24 31.76
CA ASP A 75 6.26 2.35 32.88
C ASP A 75 6.54 1.30 33.96
N ILE A 76 6.83 0.05 33.58
CA ILE A 76 7.20 -1.02 34.52
C ILE A 76 8.48 -0.67 35.27
N ARG A 77 9.48 -0.08 34.59
CA ARG A 77 10.71 0.36 35.25
C ARG A 77 10.41 1.40 36.33
N VAL A 78 9.58 2.40 36.03
CA VAL A 78 9.15 3.41 37.02
C VAL A 78 8.39 2.79 38.19
N VAL A 79 7.45 1.88 37.92
CA VAL A 79 6.67 1.19 38.97
C VAL A 79 7.59 0.36 39.87
N ARG A 80 8.52 -0.39 39.28
CA ARG A 80 9.49 -1.22 40.02
C ARG A 80 10.39 -0.37 40.90
N ASP A 81 10.89 0.75 40.38
CA ASP A 81 11.76 1.65 41.15
C ASP A 81 10.99 2.25 42.34
N LYS A 82 9.72 2.67 42.14
CA LYS A 82 8.83 3.11 43.23
C LYS A 82 8.54 2.02 44.27
N LEU A 83 8.28 0.79 43.84
CA LEU A 83 8.03 -0.33 44.74
C LEU A 83 9.27 -0.66 45.57
N THR A 84 10.47 -0.59 44.96
CA THR A 84 11.74 -0.84 45.64
C THR A 84 12.01 0.25 46.69
N GLN A 85 11.77 1.50 46.33
CA GLN A 85 11.86 2.63 47.27
C GLN A 85 10.87 2.49 48.43
N SER A 86 9.61 2.12 48.14
CA SER A 86 8.59 1.86 49.17
C SER A 86 8.99 0.74 50.14
N VAL A 87 9.65 -0.33 49.67
CA VAL A 87 10.18 -1.38 50.55
C VAL A 87 11.25 -0.84 51.49
N LEU A 88 12.17 -0.01 50.98
CA LEU A 88 13.23 0.62 51.76
C LEU A 88 12.66 1.60 52.81
N GLU A 89 11.78 2.51 52.38
CA GLU A 89 11.11 3.47 53.26
C GLU A 89 10.29 2.76 54.35
N THR A 90 9.56 1.70 53.97
CA THR A 90 8.80 0.89 54.93
C THR A 90 9.75 0.16 55.89
N ALA A 91 10.96 -0.22 55.48
CA ALA A 91 11.95 -0.86 56.36
C ALA A 91 12.49 0.08 57.44
N GLU A 92 12.72 1.34 57.06
CA GLU A 92 13.28 2.39 57.92
C GLU A 92 12.22 3.03 58.83
N ASP A 93 10.92 2.87 58.51
CA ASP A 93 9.82 3.41 59.31
C ASP A 93 9.61 2.63 60.62
N THR A 94 10.07 3.22 61.72
CA THR A 94 9.88 2.72 63.10
C THR A 94 8.56 3.16 63.73
N SER A 95 7.76 4.01 63.06
CA SER A 95 6.47 4.50 63.58
C SER A 95 5.35 3.47 63.46
N ILE A 96 5.53 2.46 62.61
CA ILE A 96 4.54 1.41 62.33
C ILE A 96 4.89 0.13 63.10
N PRO A 97 3.90 -0.58 63.69
CA PRO A 97 4.14 -1.89 64.31
C PRO A 97 4.81 -2.87 63.32
N GLU A 98 5.81 -3.60 63.80
CA GLU A 98 6.63 -4.53 63.01
C GLU A 98 5.80 -5.51 62.17
N ASN A 99 4.74 -6.09 62.74
CA ASN A 99 3.82 -6.99 62.02
C ASN A 99 3.13 -6.33 60.82
N LYS A 100 2.80 -5.04 60.88
CA LYS A 100 2.21 -4.30 59.77
C LYS A 100 3.27 -3.92 58.73
N ARG A 101 4.49 -3.58 59.19
CA ARG A 101 5.66 -3.29 58.34
C ARG A 101 6.03 -4.50 57.48
N LEU A 102 6.16 -5.68 58.08
CA LEU A 102 6.48 -6.93 57.40
C LEU A 102 5.41 -7.30 56.35
N LYS A 103 4.12 -7.10 56.65
CA LYS A 103 3.03 -7.34 55.68
C LYS A 103 3.11 -6.41 54.46
N LYS A 104 3.38 -5.11 54.67
CA LYS A 104 3.54 -4.14 53.57
C LYS A 104 4.77 -4.43 52.71
N GLN A 105 5.88 -4.80 53.34
CA GLN A 105 7.09 -5.23 52.62
C GLN A 105 6.84 -6.49 51.81
N ALA A 106 6.22 -7.52 52.39
CA ALA A 106 5.90 -8.76 51.69
C ALA A 106 4.99 -8.51 50.47
N ALA A 107 3.99 -7.63 50.59
CA ALA A 107 3.14 -7.25 49.46
C ALA A 107 3.93 -6.53 48.35
N SER A 108 4.76 -5.55 48.72
CA SER A 108 5.59 -4.81 47.76
C SER A 108 6.63 -5.72 47.09
N GLN A 109 7.24 -6.65 47.84
CA GLN A 109 8.18 -7.63 47.30
C GLN A 109 7.52 -8.57 46.28
N ARG A 110 6.28 -9.01 46.55
CA ARG A 110 5.49 -9.80 45.58
C ARG A 110 5.25 -9.01 44.29
N LEU A 111 4.82 -7.76 44.40
CA LEU A 111 4.61 -6.88 43.24
C LEU A 111 5.90 -6.62 42.45
N ILE A 112 7.06 -6.54 43.12
CA ILE A 112 8.37 -6.42 42.45
C ILE A 112 8.67 -7.66 41.63
N VAL A 113 8.42 -8.86 42.16
CA VAL A 113 8.63 -10.12 41.43
C VAL A 113 7.71 -10.20 40.21
N GLU A 114 6.42 -9.87 40.37
CA GLU A 114 5.47 -9.82 39.25
C GLU A 114 5.87 -8.79 38.19
N ALA A 115 6.34 -7.61 38.62
CA ALA A 115 6.81 -6.56 37.73
C ALA A 115 8.06 -7.00 36.94
N ARG A 116 9.00 -7.71 37.58
CA ARG A 116 10.17 -8.29 36.89
C ARG A 116 9.76 -9.34 35.87
N GLN A 117 8.89 -10.27 36.24
CA GLN A 117 8.41 -11.28 35.29
C GLN A 117 7.71 -10.64 34.08
N LYS A 118 6.93 -9.58 34.30
CA LYS A 118 6.30 -8.82 33.22
C LYS A 118 7.32 -8.07 32.37
N GLN A 119 8.36 -7.51 32.99
CA GLN A 119 9.48 -6.87 32.30
C GLN A 119 10.18 -7.86 31.38
N ASP A 120 10.58 -9.03 31.89
CA ASP A 120 11.28 -10.07 31.14
C ASP A 120 10.46 -10.53 29.92
N ASN A 121 9.14 -10.72 30.10
CA ASN A 121 8.24 -11.08 29.01
C ASN A 121 8.17 -10.00 27.91
N LEU A 122 8.19 -8.72 28.30
CA LEU A 122 8.14 -7.60 27.36
C LEU A 122 9.49 -7.37 26.66
N GLU A 123 10.61 -7.63 27.34
CA GLU A 123 11.95 -7.59 26.74
C GLU A 123 12.09 -8.68 25.68
N LEU A 124 11.67 -9.92 25.99
CA LEU A 124 11.61 -11.00 25.01
C LEU A 124 10.73 -10.65 23.80
N GLU A 125 9.56 -10.06 24.05
CA GLU A 125 8.69 -9.62 22.96
C GLU A 125 9.35 -8.52 22.11
N LEU A 126 10.03 -7.57 22.75
CA LEU A 126 10.73 -6.48 22.07
C LEU A 126 11.86 -7.00 21.18
N ASP A 127 12.56 -8.06 21.60
CA ASP A 127 13.62 -8.69 20.80
C ASP A 127 13.05 -9.41 19.56
N GLU A 128 11.89 -10.06 19.69
CA GLU A 128 11.26 -10.77 18.57
C GLU A 128 10.52 -9.86 17.58
N LEU A 129 10.07 -8.69 18.01
CA LEU A 129 9.23 -7.78 17.22
C LEU A 129 9.92 -7.26 15.94
N PRO A 130 11.19 -6.81 15.96
CA PRO A 130 11.92 -6.38 14.76
C PRO A 130 11.90 -7.41 13.64
N ASP A 131 12.13 -8.69 13.95
CA ASP A 131 12.13 -9.75 12.95
C ASP A 131 10.73 -10.01 12.39
N LYS A 132 9.70 -10.00 13.25
CA LYS A 132 8.29 -10.10 12.83
C LYS A 132 7.89 -8.93 11.93
N ILE A 133 8.31 -7.71 12.26
CA ILE A 133 8.06 -6.50 11.45
C ILE A 133 8.78 -6.62 10.10
N LYS A 134 10.05 -7.06 10.09
CA LYS A 134 10.82 -7.25 8.87
C LYS A 134 10.17 -8.29 7.95
N GLU A 135 9.68 -9.39 8.51
CA GLU A 135 8.99 -10.43 7.76
C GLU A 135 7.64 -9.94 7.21
N ALA A 136 6.82 -9.27 8.03
CA ALA A 136 5.55 -8.69 7.59
C ALA A 136 5.76 -7.61 6.50
N ASN A 137 6.78 -6.77 6.65
CA ASN A 137 7.14 -5.78 5.63
C ASN A 137 7.59 -6.44 4.33
N SER A 138 8.40 -7.51 4.41
CA SER A 138 8.81 -8.28 3.22
C SER A 138 7.60 -8.91 2.52
N ALA A 139 6.64 -9.44 3.28
CA ALA A 139 5.38 -9.98 2.77
C ALA A 139 4.57 -8.93 2.01
N LEU A 140 4.41 -7.75 2.60
CA LEU A 140 3.71 -6.64 1.98
C LEU A 140 4.39 -6.17 0.70
N ILE A 141 5.71 -5.95 0.73
CA ILE A 141 6.49 -5.51 -0.43
C ILE A 141 6.43 -6.53 -1.56
N PHE A 142 6.57 -7.82 -1.26
CA PHE A 142 6.49 -8.86 -2.27
C PHE A 142 5.14 -8.84 -2.99
N GLU A 143 4.04 -8.76 -2.24
CA GLU A 143 2.70 -8.67 -2.81
C GLU A 143 2.52 -7.40 -3.63
N SER A 144 3.01 -6.26 -3.13
CA SER A 144 2.99 -4.99 -3.85
C SER A 144 3.73 -5.08 -5.19
N VAL A 145 4.93 -5.66 -5.21
CA VAL A 145 5.72 -5.84 -6.44
C VAL A 145 4.95 -6.71 -7.43
N ARG A 146 4.33 -7.80 -6.97
CA ARG A 146 3.51 -8.68 -7.82
C ARG A 146 2.37 -7.92 -8.50
N VAL A 147 1.60 -7.15 -7.73
CA VAL A 147 0.50 -6.34 -8.26
C VAL A 147 0.99 -5.26 -9.22
N CYS A 148 2.10 -4.59 -8.91
CA CYS A 148 2.70 -3.60 -9.81
C CYS A 148 3.10 -4.20 -11.16
N TYR A 149 3.75 -5.36 -11.17
CA TYR A 149 4.14 -6.01 -12.43
C TYR A 149 2.95 -6.49 -13.25
N GLN A 150 1.89 -6.99 -12.60
CA GLN A 150 0.65 -7.33 -13.30
C GLN A 150 0.06 -6.11 -14.01
N ARG A 151 -0.01 -4.96 -13.33
CA ARG A 151 -0.50 -3.70 -13.92
C ARG A 151 0.39 -3.23 -15.07
N ILE A 152 1.71 -3.27 -14.90
CA ILE A 152 2.65 -2.88 -15.95
C ILE A 152 2.45 -3.73 -17.20
N ASN A 153 2.27 -5.04 -17.04
CA ASN A 153 2.06 -5.94 -18.16
C ASN A 153 0.71 -5.72 -18.84
N GLN A 154 -0.36 -5.51 -18.07
CA GLN A 154 -1.66 -5.16 -18.64
C GLN A 154 -1.60 -3.85 -19.42
N ASN A 155 -1.01 -2.81 -18.83
CA ASN A 155 -0.87 -1.52 -19.48
C ASN A 155 -0.07 -1.62 -20.79
N LYS A 156 0.97 -2.45 -20.86
CA LYS A 156 1.72 -2.67 -22.11
C LYS A 156 0.82 -3.25 -23.20
N GLN A 157 0.04 -4.28 -22.87
CA GLN A 157 -0.90 -4.88 -23.83
C GLN A 157 -1.96 -3.87 -24.29
N ASP A 158 -2.50 -3.09 -23.35
CA ASP A 158 -3.51 -2.08 -23.67
C ASP A 158 -2.93 -0.96 -24.54
N ILE A 159 -1.70 -0.52 -24.27
CA ILE A 159 -0.98 0.45 -25.11
C ILE A 159 -0.81 -0.09 -26.52
N ASP A 160 -0.33 -1.33 -26.69
CA ASP A 160 -0.11 -1.93 -28.01
C ASP A 160 -1.44 -2.02 -28.81
N MET A 161 -2.54 -2.39 -28.14
CA MET A 161 -3.87 -2.42 -28.77
C MET A 161 -4.36 -1.02 -29.17
N LEU A 162 -4.16 -0.02 -28.30
CA LEU A 162 -4.52 1.37 -28.57
C LEU A 162 -3.71 1.94 -29.73
N GLU A 163 -2.42 1.64 -29.82
CA GLU A 163 -1.56 2.06 -30.93
C GLU A 163 -2.06 1.52 -32.27
N GLN A 164 -2.39 0.23 -32.33
CA GLN A 164 -2.97 -0.39 -33.54
C GLN A 164 -4.31 0.24 -33.92
N TRP A 165 -5.18 0.47 -32.93
CA TRP A 165 -6.48 1.09 -33.17
C TRP A 165 -6.35 2.53 -33.67
N ILE A 166 -5.45 3.32 -33.08
CA ILE A 166 -5.18 4.70 -33.49
C ILE A 166 -4.71 4.73 -34.95
N GLU A 167 -3.81 3.85 -35.35
CA GLU A 167 -3.29 3.84 -36.72
C GLU A 167 -4.37 3.47 -37.75
N GLN A 168 -5.19 2.45 -37.46
CA GLN A 168 -6.34 2.09 -38.30
C GLN A 168 -7.34 3.26 -38.46
N MET A 169 -7.58 4.00 -37.38
CA MET A 169 -8.48 5.16 -37.43
C MET A 169 -7.88 6.32 -38.23
N ARG A 170 -6.55 6.50 -38.20
CA ARG A 170 -5.86 7.49 -39.05
C ARG A 170 -5.97 7.16 -40.53
N GLU A 171 -5.81 5.89 -40.91
CA GLU A 171 -6.00 5.45 -42.29
C GLU A 171 -7.42 5.73 -42.79
N LYS A 172 -8.42 5.29 -42.02
CA LYS A 172 -9.83 5.57 -42.32
C LYS A 172 -10.12 7.07 -42.42
N LEU A 173 -9.54 7.87 -41.53
CA LEU A 173 -9.71 9.32 -41.58
C LEU A 173 -9.13 9.91 -42.87
N LYS A 174 -7.93 9.47 -43.29
CA LYS A 174 -7.32 9.92 -44.56
C LYS A 174 -8.24 9.63 -45.74
N GLU A 175 -8.78 8.41 -45.84
CA GLU A 175 -9.73 8.04 -46.90
C GLU A 175 -10.97 8.93 -46.92
N ARG A 176 -11.54 9.21 -45.74
CA ARG A 176 -12.74 10.07 -45.64
C ARG A 176 -12.47 11.52 -45.98
N VAL A 177 -11.28 12.03 -45.65
CA VAL A 177 -10.85 13.38 -46.02
C VAL A 177 -10.74 13.51 -47.54
N VAL A 178 -10.10 12.55 -48.22
CA VAL A 178 -10.01 12.55 -49.69
C VAL A 178 -11.40 12.50 -50.33
N LEU A 179 -12.26 11.58 -49.88
CA LEU A 179 -13.62 11.47 -50.40
C LEU A 179 -14.44 12.77 -50.21
N LYS A 180 -14.24 13.48 -49.10
CA LYS A 180 -14.85 14.79 -48.87
C LYS A 180 -14.34 15.81 -49.90
N GLN A 181 -13.03 15.88 -50.10
CA GLN A 181 -12.40 16.80 -51.06
C GLN A 181 -12.87 16.54 -52.49
N ASP A 182 -12.94 15.29 -52.92
CA ASP A 182 -13.42 14.93 -54.26
C ASP A 182 -14.86 15.41 -54.50
N LYS A 183 -15.72 15.30 -53.47
CA LYS A 183 -17.10 15.80 -53.53
C LYS A 183 -17.18 17.33 -53.56
N GLU A 184 -16.32 18.01 -52.81
CA GLU A 184 -16.24 19.47 -52.83
C GLU A 184 -15.82 19.96 -54.22
N ILE A 185 -14.79 19.36 -54.83
CA ILE A 185 -14.36 19.65 -56.21
C ILE A 185 -15.50 19.39 -57.20
N THR A 186 -16.14 18.21 -57.11
CA THR A 186 -17.26 17.86 -58.00
C THR A 186 -18.41 18.86 -57.90
N ASN A 187 -18.73 19.32 -56.69
CA ASN A 187 -19.78 20.32 -56.48
C ASN A 187 -19.41 21.66 -57.11
N GLU A 188 -18.17 22.13 -56.95
CA GLU A 188 -17.67 23.36 -57.58
C GLU A 188 -17.71 23.28 -59.11
N GLU A 189 -17.32 22.14 -59.68
CA GLU A 189 -17.38 21.88 -61.13
C GLU A 189 -18.82 21.91 -61.65
N ILE A 190 -19.75 21.24 -60.96
CA ILE A 190 -21.17 21.24 -61.31
C ILE A 190 -21.72 22.67 -61.28
N TYR A 191 -21.45 23.41 -60.20
CA TYR A 191 -21.95 24.78 -60.05
C TYR A 191 -21.37 25.70 -61.13
N THR A 192 -20.07 25.59 -61.42
CA THR A 192 -19.40 26.36 -62.49
C THR A 192 -20.03 26.06 -63.86
N TYR A 193 -20.27 24.78 -64.16
CA TYR A 193 -20.89 24.37 -65.42
C TYR A 193 -22.33 24.89 -65.55
N LEU A 194 -23.15 24.71 -64.52
CA LEU A 194 -24.54 25.19 -64.51
C LEU A 194 -24.60 26.71 -64.64
N HIS A 195 -23.73 27.44 -63.92
CA HIS A 195 -23.66 28.90 -64.01
C HIS A 195 -23.28 29.38 -65.41
N GLY A 196 -22.30 28.74 -66.06
CA GLY A 196 -21.91 29.06 -67.43
C GLY A 196 -22.99 28.78 -68.47
N MET A 197 -23.81 27.74 -68.26
CA MET A 197 -24.89 27.35 -69.18
C MET A 197 -26.19 28.15 -68.97
N LEU A 198 -26.59 28.40 -67.73
CA LEU A 198 -27.90 28.96 -67.37
C LEU A 198 -27.86 30.46 -67.03
N GLY A 199 -26.68 30.99 -66.70
CA GLY A 199 -26.50 32.38 -66.29
C GLY A 199 -26.91 32.65 -64.83
N ALA A 200 -26.47 33.79 -64.32
CA ALA A 200 -26.58 34.14 -62.90
C ALA A 200 -28.02 34.19 -62.37
N GLY A 201 -28.96 34.79 -63.12
CA GLY A 201 -30.34 34.97 -62.63
C GLY A 201 -31.13 33.68 -62.46
N VAL A 202 -30.85 32.62 -63.23
CA VAL A 202 -31.50 31.31 -63.05
C VAL A 202 -30.88 30.56 -61.86
N MET A 203 -29.57 30.66 -61.68
CA MET A 203 -28.87 30.06 -60.53
C MET A 203 -29.31 30.67 -59.20
N GLU A 204 -29.41 32.01 -59.13
CA GLU A 204 -29.89 32.72 -57.93
C GLU A 204 -31.28 32.23 -57.49
N ALA A 205 -32.21 32.01 -58.43
CA ALA A 205 -33.54 31.51 -58.12
C ALA A 205 -33.54 30.05 -57.60
N PHE A 206 -32.57 29.22 -58.01
CA PHE A 206 -32.39 27.87 -57.47
C PHE A 206 -31.75 27.87 -56.09
N ASP A 207 -30.78 28.75 -55.84
CA ASP A 207 -30.10 28.88 -54.55
C ASP A 207 -31.04 29.42 -53.46
N GLU A 208 -31.91 30.40 -53.79
CA GLU A 208 -32.95 30.92 -52.87
C GLU A 208 -33.96 29.86 -52.42
N LYS A 209 -34.19 28.84 -53.25
CA LYS A 209 -35.13 27.74 -52.94
C LYS A 209 -34.48 26.61 -52.11
N SER A 210 -33.15 26.55 -52.08
CA SER A 210 -32.38 25.43 -51.52
C SER A 210 -31.86 25.69 -50.11
N ASN A 211 -31.93 26.95 -49.64
CA ASN A 211 -31.76 27.35 -48.23
C ASN A 211 -33.09 27.34 -47.48
#